data_AF-A0A809XT71-F1
#
_entry.id   AF-A0A809XT71-F1
#
_cell.length_a   1.000
_cell.length_b   1.000
_cell.length_c   1.000
_cell.angle_alpha   90.00
_cell.angle_beta   90.00
_cell.angle_gamma   90.00
#
_symmetry.space_group_name_H-M   'P 1'
#
loop_
_entity.id
_entity.type
_entity.pdbx_description
1 polymer ?
#
loop_
_entity_poly.entity_id
_entity_poly.type
_entity_poly.pdbx_seq_one_letter_code
_entity_poly.pdbx_strand_id
1 'polypeptide(L)'
;MNLPTPEERRAIEAKVSPQRRAEIEGFVKSLAPVIGDFVLAAITPLKERIKELESRPTLRYLGIWDASRTYPRGSFVTFSGSVWHAETENTGVRPGEGGNIWKLAVKRGSK
;
A
#
# COMPACT_ATOMS: atom_id res chain seq x y z
N MET A 1 25.60 5.20 -14.62
CA MET A 1 26.74 4.40 -14.15
C MET A 1 27.24 3.57 -15.32
N ASN A 2 28.44 3.86 -15.84
CA ASN A 2 29.00 3.10 -16.96
C ASN A 2 29.41 1.71 -16.48
N LEU A 3 28.81 0.68 -17.07
CA LEU A 3 29.16 -0.70 -16.79
C LEU A 3 30.51 -1.02 -17.45
N PRO A 4 31.43 -1.72 -16.77
CA PRO A 4 32.73 -2.05 -17.34
C PRO A 4 32.58 -2.93 -18.59
N THR A 5 33.47 -2.70 -19.55
CA THR A 5 33.57 -3.44 -20.81
C THR A 5 33.98 -4.91 -20.55
N PRO A 6 33.71 -5.84 -21.48
CA PRO A 6 34.08 -7.25 -21.31
C PRO A 6 35.58 -7.48 -21.06
N GLU A 7 36.44 -6.67 -21.67
CA GLU A 7 37.89 -6.73 -21.47
C GLU A 7 38.29 -6.25 -20.07
N GLU A 8 37.68 -5.15 -19.59
CA GLU A 8 37.88 -4.66 -18.22
C GLU A 8 37.41 -5.68 -17.18
N ARG A 9 36.28 -6.37 -17.43
CA ARG A 9 35.81 -7.46 -16.56
C ARG A 9 36.80 -8.61 -16.52
N ARG A 10 37.30 -9.07 -17.66
CA ARG A 10 38.34 -10.11 -17.72
C ARG A 10 39.63 -9.68 -17.01
N ALA A 11 40.06 -8.43 -17.17
CA ALA A 11 41.24 -7.90 -16.49
C ALA A 11 41.06 -7.82 -14.96
N ILE A 12 39.86 -7.49 -14.49
CA ILE A 12 39.50 -7.53 -13.06
C ILE A 12 39.49 -8.98 -12.56
N GLU A 13 38.84 -9.89 -13.28
CA GLU A 13 38.75 -11.32 -12.93
C GLU A 13 40.12 -12.03 -12.93
N ALA A 14 41.04 -11.62 -13.81
CA ALA A 14 42.41 -12.13 -13.87
C ALA A 14 43.26 -11.67 -12.68
N LYS A 15 42.93 -10.52 -12.06
CA LYS A 15 43.61 -10.00 -10.86
C LYS A 15 43.18 -10.69 -9.56
N VAL A 16 42.09 -11.47 -9.59
CA VAL A 16 41.61 -12.20 -8.42
C VAL A 16 42.09 -13.64 -8.51
N SER A 17 42.94 -14.06 -7.56
CA SER A 17 43.43 -15.43 -7.50
C SER A 17 42.27 -16.41 -7.25
N PRO A 18 42.38 -17.67 -7.72
CA PRO A 18 41.40 -18.72 -7.41
C PRO A 18 41.15 -18.87 -5.91
N GLN A 19 42.20 -18.76 -5.08
CA GLN A 19 42.09 -18.81 -3.62
C GLN A 19 41.22 -17.68 -3.08
N ARG A 20 41.44 -16.44 -3.53
CA ARG A 20 40.64 -15.28 -3.09
C ARG A 20 39.18 -15.40 -3.53
N ARG A 21 38.91 -16.01 -4.70
CA ARG A 21 37.53 -16.33 -5.13
C ARG A 21 36.87 -17.34 -4.20
N ALA A 22 37.57 -18.41 -3.83
CA ALA A 22 37.05 -19.43 -2.91
C ALA A 22 36.77 -18.86 -1.51
N GLU A 23 37.62 -17.96 -1.01
CA GLU A 23 37.41 -17.26 0.26
C GLU A 23 36.16 -16.36 0.22
N ILE A 24 35.98 -15.58 -0.85
CA ILE A 24 34.78 -14.75 -1.05
C ILE A 24 33.54 -15.63 -1.13
N GLU A 25 33.58 -16.73 -1.89
CA GLU A 25 32.43 -17.63 -2.03
C GLU A 25 32.07 -18.29 -0.69
N GLY A 26 33.07 -18.75 0.07
CA GLY A 26 32.86 -19.31 1.41
C GLY A 26 32.24 -18.29 2.36
N PHE A 27 32.71 -17.04 2.31
CA PHE A 27 32.18 -15.95 3.12
C PHE A 27 30.76 -15.56 2.73
N VAL A 28 30.45 -15.50 1.43
CA VAL A 28 29.07 -15.25 0.96
C VAL A 28 28.15 -16.40 1.38
N LYS A 29 28.59 -17.65 1.24
CA LYS A 29 27.81 -18.83 1.66
C LYS A 29 27.53 -18.82 3.16
N SER A 30 28.44 -18.32 3.99
CA SER A 30 28.23 -18.23 5.43
C SER A 30 27.32 -17.06 5.83
N LEU A 31 27.47 -15.89 5.19
CA LEU A 31 26.68 -14.71 5.52
C LEU A 31 25.28 -14.69 4.90
N ALA A 32 25.11 -15.19 3.68
CA ALA A 32 23.82 -15.16 2.98
C ALA A 32 22.64 -15.70 3.81
N PRO A 33 22.73 -16.86 4.48
CA PRO A 33 21.64 -17.34 5.33
C PRO A 33 21.40 -16.43 6.53
N VAL A 34 22.46 -15.94 7.19
CA VAL A 34 22.34 -15.05 8.36
C VAL A 34 21.67 -13.74 8.00
N ILE A 35 22.05 -13.15 6.86
CA ILE A 35 21.42 -11.93 6.35
C ILE A 35 19.97 -12.22 5.97
N GLY A 36 19.71 -13.35 5.31
CA GLY A 36 18.36 -13.79 4.95
C GLY A 36 17.45 -13.92 6.17
N ASP A 37 17.92 -14.61 7.21
CA ASP A 37 17.19 -14.81 8.47
C ASP A 37 16.95 -13.49 9.19
N PHE A 38 17.96 -12.63 9.28
CA PHE A 38 17.83 -11.31 9.90
C PHE A 38 16.82 -10.44 9.15
N VAL A 39 16.91 -10.39 7.82
CA VAL A 39 15.97 -9.63 6.98
C VAL A 39 14.55 -10.18 7.15
N LEU A 40 14.37 -11.49 7.08
CA LEU A 40 13.05 -12.12 7.28
C LEU A 40 12.48 -11.80 8.66
N ALA A 41 13.29 -11.94 9.71
CA ALA A 41 12.89 -11.61 11.08
C ALA A 41 12.50 -10.13 11.22
N ALA A 42 13.21 -9.22 10.56
CA ALA A 42 12.90 -7.80 10.59
C ALA A 42 11.64 -7.43 9.80
N ILE A 43 11.43 -8.00 8.60
CA ILE A 43 10.34 -7.58 7.71
C ILE A 43 9.02 -8.31 7.95
N THR A 44 9.04 -9.53 8.50
CA THR A 44 7.81 -10.31 8.73
C THR A 44 6.80 -9.57 9.62
N PRO A 45 7.18 -9.05 10.81
CA PRO A 45 6.23 -8.32 11.65
C PRO A 45 5.75 -7.02 10.99
N LEU A 46 6.58 -6.37 10.17
CA LEU A 46 6.19 -5.18 9.43
C LEU A 46 5.15 -5.49 8.35
N LYS A 47 5.32 -6.60 7.62
CA LYS A 47 4.34 -7.08 6.63
C LYS A 47 3.01 -7.42 7.29
N GLU A 48 3.04 -8.09 8.44
CA GLU A 48 1.84 -8.40 9.22
C GLU A 48 1.14 -7.13 9.70
N ARG A 49 1.91 -6.15 10.20
CA ARG A 49 1.37 -4.87 10.64
C ARG A 49 0.75 -4.06 9.50
N ILE A 50 1.38 -4.04 8.32
CA ILE A 50 0.83 -3.38 7.14
C ILE A 50 -0.50 -4.03 6.75
N LYS A 51 -0.54 -5.36 6.66
CA LYS A 51 -1.77 -6.11 6.37
C LYS A 51 -2.88 -5.80 7.36
N GLU A 52 -2.56 -5.76 8.66
CA GLU A 52 -3.52 -5.37 9.70
C GLU A 52 -4.04 -3.95 9.45
N LEU A 53 -3.16 -2.96 9.24
CA LEU A 53 -3.53 -1.58 9.02
C LEU A 53 -4.39 -1.38 7.75
N GLU A 54 -4.04 -2.03 6.65
CA GLU A 54 -4.77 -1.98 5.38
C GLU A 54 -6.14 -2.66 5.47
N SER A 55 -6.27 -3.67 6.33
CA SER A 55 -7.55 -4.34 6.57
C SER A 55 -8.52 -3.54 7.45
N ARG A 56 -8.05 -2.47 8.12
CA ARG A 56 -8.90 -1.68 9.00
C ARG A 56 -9.98 -0.96 8.18
N PRO A 57 -11.25 -0.96 8.64
CA PRO A 57 -12.26 -0.11 8.06
C PRO A 57 -11.80 1.36 8.07
N THR A 58 -11.79 2.00 6.91
CA THR A 58 -11.46 3.43 6.78
C THR A 58 -12.72 4.22 6.47
N LEU A 59 -12.89 5.38 7.12
CA LEU A 59 -13.95 6.31 6.79
C LEU A 59 -13.51 7.12 5.56
N ARG A 60 -14.06 6.78 4.39
CA ARG A 60 -13.78 7.50 3.14
C ARG A 60 -14.72 8.70 3.00
N TYR A 61 -14.34 9.84 3.57
CA TYR A 61 -15.10 11.09 3.41
C TYR A 61 -14.74 11.79 2.09
N LEU A 62 -15.75 12.04 1.25
CA LEU A 62 -15.59 12.61 -0.09
C LEU A 62 -16.04 14.07 -0.18
N GLY A 63 -16.34 14.73 0.95
CA GLY A 63 -16.74 16.13 0.99
C GLY A 63 -18.25 16.33 0.79
N ILE A 64 -18.62 17.48 0.22
CA ILE A 64 -20.01 17.80 -0.09
C ILE A 64 -20.46 16.97 -1.29
N TRP A 65 -21.72 16.51 -1.26
CA TRP A 65 -22.31 15.78 -2.39
C TRP A 65 -22.41 16.64 -3.66
N ASP A 66 -22.15 16.03 -4.81
CA ASP A 66 -22.16 16.58 -6.17
C ASP A 66 -22.79 15.55 -7.12
N ALA A 67 -23.77 15.98 -7.92
CA ALA A 67 -24.50 15.09 -8.83
C ALA A 67 -23.61 14.46 -9.93
N SER A 68 -22.53 15.12 -10.32
CA SER A 68 -21.62 14.67 -11.38
C SER A 68 -20.58 13.65 -10.90
N ARG A 69 -20.46 13.43 -9.60
CA ARG A 69 -19.43 12.58 -9.01
C ARG A 69 -19.96 11.17 -8.71
N THR A 70 -19.14 10.16 -9.01
CA THR A 70 -19.39 8.78 -8.59
C THR A 70 -18.89 8.56 -7.16
N TYR A 71 -19.75 7.98 -6.33
CA TYR A 71 -19.51 7.66 -4.93
C TYR A 71 -19.43 6.15 -4.74
N PRO A 72 -18.24 5.59 -4.46
CA PRO A 72 -18.11 4.15 -4.19
C PRO A 72 -18.86 3.74 -2.91
N ARG A 73 -19.29 2.47 -2.83
CA ARG A 73 -19.83 1.87 -1.60
C ARG A 73 -18.87 2.10 -0.42
N GLY A 74 -19.42 2.42 0.76
CA GLY A 74 -18.64 2.69 1.97
C GLY A 74 -18.17 4.14 2.10
N SER A 75 -18.38 4.98 1.08
CA SER A 75 -18.01 6.39 1.15
C SER A 75 -19.03 7.22 1.94
N PHE A 76 -18.56 8.34 2.47
CA PHE A 76 -19.35 9.30 3.23
C PHE A 76 -19.32 10.67 2.57
N VAL A 77 -20.46 11.36 2.58
CA VAL A 77 -20.60 12.73 2.06
C VAL A 77 -21.40 13.59 3.02
N THR A 78 -21.24 14.91 2.89
CA THR A 78 -22.12 15.88 3.54
C THR A 78 -23.18 16.36 2.56
N PHE A 79 -24.44 16.32 2.97
CA PHE A 79 -25.56 16.90 2.23
C PHE A 79 -26.65 17.40 3.18
N SER A 80 -27.13 18.62 2.94
CA SER A 80 -28.18 19.29 3.75
C SER A 80 -27.87 19.32 5.26
N GLY A 81 -26.58 19.53 5.60
CA GLY A 81 -26.10 19.60 6.99
C GLY A 81 -25.99 18.26 7.72
N SER A 82 -26.20 17.14 7.02
CA SER A 82 -26.09 15.78 7.56
C SER A 82 -24.98 15.00 6.86
N VAL A 83 -24.43 13.97 7.52
CA VAL A 83 -23.49 13.02 6.92
C VAL A 83 -24.24 11.78 6.47
N TRP A 84 -23.94 11.33 5.25
CA TRP A 84 -24.60 10.20 4.60
C TRP A 84 -23.56 9.16 4.17
N HIS A 85 -23.91 7.88 4.33
CA HIS A 85 -23.14 6.71 3.92
C HIS A 85 -23.70 6.14 2.60
N ALA A 86 -22.84 5.90 1.62
CA ALA A 86 -23.21 5.21 0.38
C ALA A 86 -23.25 3.70 0.62
N GLU A 87 -24.44 3.11 0.66
CA GLU A 87 -24.62 1.66 0.72
C GLU A 87 -24.26 1.01 -0.62
N THR A 88 -24.48 1.67 -1.75
CA THR A 88 -24.07 1.17 -3.06
C THR A 88 -23.31 2.22 -3.83
N GLU A 89 -22.49 1.80 -4.78
CA GLU A 89 -21.89 2.74 -5.72
C GLU A 89 -23.01 3.48 -6.48
N ASN A 90 -22.90 4.80 -6.58
CA ASN A 90 -23.91 5.61 -7.25
C ASN A 90 -23.35 6.93 -7.78
N THR A 91 -24.04 7.50 -8.76
CA THR A 91 -23.78 8.80 -9.38
C THR A 91 -25.12 9.50 -9.59
N GLY A 92 -25.19 10.81 -9.34
CA GLY A 92 -26.41 11.60 -9.57
C GLY A 92 -27.57 11.38 -8.60
N VAL A 93 -27.54 10.33 -7.77
CA VAL A 93 -28.59 10.09 -6.75
C VAL A 93 -28.31 10.94 -5.52
N ARG A 94 -29.28 11.79 -5.15
CA ARG A 94 -29.14 12.70 -4.01
C ARG A 94 -29.33 11.97 -2.67
N PRO A 95 -28.54 12.28 -1.63
CA PRO A 95 -28.77 11.74 -0.30
C PRO A 95 -30.12 12.16 0.29
N GLY A 96 -30.86 11.19 0.85
CA GLY A 96 -32.23 11.37 1.30
C GLY A 96 -33.29 11.09 0.22
N GLU A 97 -32.87 10.92 -1.04
CA GLU A 97 -33.70 10.43 -2.15
C GLU A 97 -33.19 9.03 -2.57
N GLY A 98 -33.98 8.24 -3.30
CA GLY A 98 -33.49 7.01 -3.92
C GLY A 98 -33.32 5.78 -3.01
N GLY A 99 -34.07 5.69 -1.89
CA GLY A 99 -34.17 4.46 -1.09
C GLY A 99 -32.84 4.00 -0.45
N ASN A 100 -32.48 2.73 -0.64
CA ASN A 100 -31.35 2.05 0.02
C ASN A 100 -29.96 2.45 -0.50
N ILE A 101 -29.81 3.53 -1.28
CA ILE A 101 -28.51 3.97 -1.82
C ILE A 101 -27.74 4.78 -0.76
N TRP A 102 -28.42 5.71 -0.09
CA TRP A 102 -27.84 6.57 0.93
C TRP A 102 -28.46 6.29 2.29
N LYS A 103 -27.62 5.98 3.28
CA LYS A 103 -28.03 5.81 4.67
C LYS A 103 -27.59 7.02 5.49
N LEU A 104 -28.51 7.59 6.27
CA LEU A 104 -28.17 8.69 7.18
C LEU A 104 -27.19 8.19 8.26
N ALA A 105 -26.00 8.79 8.33
CA ALA A 105 -24.96 8.43 9.29
C ALA A 105 -24.93 9.39 10.48
N VAL A 106 -25.07 10.70 10.23
CA VAL A 106 -25.15 11.73 11.28
C VAL A 106 -26.23 12.73 10.89
N LYS A 107 -27.23 12.87 11.76
CA LYS A 107 -28.32 13.84 11.58
C LYS A 107 -27.85 15.25 11.90
N ARG A 108 -28.25 16.23 11.09
CA ARG A 108 -28.06 17.65 11.42
C ARG A 108 -28.67 17.99 12.78
N GLY A 109 -28.03 18.88 13.53
CA GLY A 109 -28.58 19.40 14.77
C GLY A 109 -29.87 20.20 14.55
N SER A 110 -30.73 20.22 15.56
CA SER A 110 -31.84 21.17 15.70
C SER A 110 -31.55 22.07 16.90
N LYS A 111 -31.80 23.37 16.74
CA LYS A 111 -31.83 24.32 17.86
C LYS A 111 -33.15 24.22 18.60
#